data_AF-A0A653LRH8-F1
#
_entry.id   AF-A0A653LRH8-F1
#
_cell.length_a   1.000
_cell.length_b   1.000
_cell.length_c   1.000
_cell.angle_alpha   90.00
_cell.angle_beta   90.00
_cell.angle_gamma   90.00
#
_symmetry.space_group_name_H-M   'P 1'
#
loop_
_entity.id
_entity.type
_entity.pdbx_description
1 polymer ?
#
loop_
_entity_poly.entity_id
_entity_poly.type
_entity_poly.pdbx_seq_one_letter_code
_entity_poly.pdbx_strand_id
1 'polypeptide(L)'
;MIAIVTVLLAFPLGFFLRSHLAANVAYAIAYLWAFTFQGLYLTRMWVGGDDSAFPKNPDTMPVGYGLVTLAIFAVGFGLVAVGQRVGSRRRSKAPAHA
;
A
#
# COMPACT_ATOMS: atom_id res chain seq x y z
N MET A 1 -8.79 0.62 -4.64
CA MET A 1 -7.90 1.81 -4.68
C MET A 1 -6.55 1.54 -4.00
N ILE A 2 -6.55 1.06 -2.74
CA ILE A 2 -5.32 0.76 -1.99
C ILE A 2 -4.37 -0.21 -2.70
N ALA A 3 -4.90 -1.22 -3.40
CA ALA A 3 -4.10 -2.17 -4.17
C ALA A 3 -3.36 -1.49 -5.32
N ILE A 4 -4.03 -0.60 -6.06
CA ILE A 4 -3.45 0.15 -7.17
C ILE A 4 -2.32 1.03 -6.67
N VAL A 5 -2.56 1.81 -5.61
CA VAL A 5 -1.55 2.67 -4.98
C VAL A 5 -0.35 1.84 -4.49
N THR A 6 -0.60 0.67 -3.91
CA THR A 6 0.45 -0.24 -3.46
C THR A 6 1.31 -0.73 -4.62
N VAL A 7 0.71 -1.24 -5.69
CA VAL A 7 1.46 -1.73 -6.86
C VAL A 7 2.25 -0.61 -7.53
N LEU A 8 1.66 0.58 -7.68
CA LEU A 8 2.29 1.70 -8.36
C LEU A 8 3.39 2.38 -7.55
N LEU A 9 3.28 2.43 -6.21
CA LEU A 9 4.22 3.20 -5.39
C LEU A 9 5.19 2.35 -4.59
N ALA A 10 4.79 1.18 -4.09
CA ALA A 10 5.62 0.42 -3.14
C ALA A 10 6.98 0.07 -3.75
N PHE A 11 6.99 -0.55 -4.93
CA PHE A 11 8.25 -0.94 -5.58
C PHE A 11 9.09 0.28 -6.03
N PRO A 12 8.53 1.30 -6.73
CA PRO A 12 9.31 2.48 -7.11
C PRO A 12 9.88 3.25 -5.92
N LEU A 13 9.12 3.43 -4.83
CA LEU A 13 9.61 4.09 -3.63
C LEU A 13 10.81 3.36 -3.04
N GLY A 14 10.74 2.03 -2.92
CA GLY A 14 11.88 1.22 -2.50
C GLY A 14 13.08 1.32 -3.45
N PHE A 15 12.82 1.34 -4.76
CA PHE A 15 13.87 1.37 -5.77
C PHE A 15 14.63 2.70 -5.86
N PHE A 16 13.91 3.83 -5.82
CA PHE A 16 14.48 5.16 -6.04
C PHE A 16 15.02 5.81 -4.75
N LEU A 17 14.35 5.62 -3.61
CA LEU A 17 14.74 6.24 -2.35
C LEU A 17 15.94 5.51 -1.73
N ARG A 18 16.90 6.30 -1.26
CA ARG A 18 18.14 5.79 -0.64
C ARG A 18 17.91 5.33 0.80
N SER A 19 17.02 6.03 1.52
CA SER A 19 16.65 5.74 2.92
C SER A 19 15.49 4.76 2.99
N HIS A 20 15.69 3.64 3.69
CA HIS A 20 14.64 2.64 3.94
C HIS A 20 13.47 3.24 4.72
N LEU A 21 13.78 4.06 5.73
CA LEU A 21 12.77 4.73 6.55
C LEU A 21 11.94 5.68 5.70
N ALA A 22 12.58 6.49 4.84
CA ALA A 22 11.86 7.40 3.96
C ALA A 22 10.94 6.66 2.97
N ALA A 23 11.40 5.54 2.40
CA ALA A 23 10.60 4.73 1.49
C ALA A 23 9.36 4.13 2.18
N ASN A 24 9.55 3.57 3.36
CA ASN A 24 8.47 2.97 4.15
C ASN A 24 7.47 4.03 4.64
N VAL A 25 7.94 5.19 5.11
CA VAL A 25 7.07 6.28 5.56
C VAL A 25 6.30 6.87 4.39
N ALA A 26 6.94 7.12 3.25
CA ALA A 26 6.26 7.61 2.06
C ALA A 26 5.20 6.62 1.57
N TYR A 27 5.51 5.32 1.55
CA TYR A 27 4.55 4.27 1.22
C TYR A 27 3.38 4.26 2.20
N ALA A 28 3.66 4.29 3.51
CA ALA A 28 2.63 4.28 4.54
C ALA A 28 1.68 5.49 4.42
N ILE A 29 2.22 6.69 4.19
CA ILE A 29 1.41 7.90 3.98
C ILE A 29 0.50 7.75 2.75
N ALA A 30 1.06 7.31 1.61
CA ALA A 30 0.28 7.13 0.39
C ALA A 30 -0.79 6.04 0.54
N TYR A 31 -0.45 4.94 1.21
CA TYR A 31 -1.38 3.87 1.54
C TYR A 31 -2.52 4.34 2.45
N LEU A 32 -2.20 5.06 3.54
CA LEU A 32 -3.19 5.58 4.48
C LEU A 32 -4.12 6.60 3.82
N TRP A 33 -3.58 7.49 3.00
CA TRP A 33 -4.38 8.41 2.20
C TRP A 33 -5.38 7.64 1.32
N ALA A 34 -4.91 6.63 0.60
CA ALA A 34 -5.75 5.80 -0.25
C ALA A 34 -6.78 4.99 0.56
N PHE A 35 -6.41 4.49 1.73
CA PHE A 35 -7.28 3.75 2.62
C PHE A 35 -8.44 4.62 3.11
N THR A 36 -8.16 5.86 3.54
CA THR A 36 -9.17 6.81 4.00
C THR A 36 -10.21 7.10 2.91
N PHE A 37 -9.78 7.47 1.70
CA PHE A 37 -10.70 7.76 0.60
C PHE A 37 -11.47 6.52 0.15
N GLN A 38 -10.82 5.35 0.11
CA GLN A 38 -11.50 4.10 -0.22
C GLN A 38 -12.59 3.80 0.81
N GLY A 39 -12.30 3.99 2.11
CA GLY A 39 -13.29 3.86 3.18
C GLY A 39 -14.49 4.77 2.96
N LEU A 40 -14.25 6.07 2.67
CA LEU A 40 -15.34 7.01 2.36
C LEU A 40 -16.22 6.56 1.19
N TYR A 41 -15.62 6.08 0.09
CA TYR A 41 -16.37 5.60 -1.06
C TYR A 41 -17.17 4.33 -0.74
N LEU A 42 -16.55 3.36 -0.06
CA LEU A 42 -17.21 2.10 0.30
C LEU A 42 -18.35 2.33 1.29
N THR A 43 -18.18 3.24 2.27
CA THR A 43 -19.26 3.59 3.20
C THR A 43 -20.42 4.25 2.45
N ARG A 44 -20.14 5.13 1.48
CA ARG A 44 -21.18 5.73 0.65
C ARG A 44 -21.93 4.69 -0.19
N MET A 45 -21.22 3.71 -0.76
CA MET A 45 -21.80 2.61 -1.52
C MET A 45 -22.67 1.71 -0.63
N TRP A 46 -22.21 1.39 0.56
CA TRP A 46 -22.96 0.61 1.55
C TRP A 46 -24.25 1.31 2.00
N VAL A 47 -24.21 2.62 2.26
CA VAL A 47 -25.43 3.43 2.49
C VAL A 47 -26.37 3.39 1.28
N GLY A 48 -25.82 3.27 0.07
CA GLY A 48 -26.57 3.08 -1.17
C GLY A 48 -27.10 1.66 -1.41
N GLY A 49 -26.88 0.72 -0.48
CA GLY A 49 -27.35 -0.66 -0.56
C GLY A 49 -26.36 -1.68 -1.16
N ASP A 50 -25.10 -1.29 -1.38
CA ASP A 50 -24.04 -2.22 -1.82
C ASP A 50 -23.34 -2.89 -0.62
N ASP A 51 -23.67 -4.16 -0.39
CA ASP A 51 -23.15 -4.96 0.72
C ASP A 51 -21.87 -5.77 0.34
N SER A 52 -21.21 -5.46 -0.78
CA SER A 52 -20.05 -6.23 -1.26
C SER A 52 -18.81 -6.10 -0.38
N ALA A 53 -18.60 -4.93 0.24
CA ALA A 53 -17.43 -4.63 1.05
C ALA A 53 -17.71 -4.66 2.56
N PHE A 54 -18.91 -4.26 2.97
CA PHE A 54 -19.35 -4.24 4.36
C PHE A 54 -20.59 -5.11 4.54
N PRO A 55 -20.69 -5.88 5.65
CA PRO A 55 -21.88 -6.65 5.93
C PRO A 55 -23.13 -5.78 5.97
N LYS A 56 -24.25 -6.33 5.46
CA LYS A 56 -25.56 -5.67 5.53
C LYS A 56 -25.99 -5.34 6.96
N ASN A 57 -25.64 -6.20 7.92
CA ASN A 57 -25.88 -5.95 9.32
C ASN A 57 -24.80 -5.00 9.87
N PRO A 58 -25.15 -3.78 10.32
CA PRO A 58 -24.19 -2.79 10.82
C PRO A 58 -23.46 -3.25 12.09
N ASP A 59 -24.05 -4.16 12.87
CA ASP A 59 -23.44 -4.68 14.10
C ASP A 59 -22.39 -5.77 13.81
N THR A 60 -22.30 -6.24 12.55
CA THR A 60 -21.34 -7.25 12.14
C THR A 60 -20.03 -6.59 11.72
N MET A 61 -18.95 -6.91 12.45
CA MET A 61 -17.63 -6.36 12.14
C MET A 61 -17.14 -6.83 10.75
N PRO A 62 -16.65 -5.93 9.87
CA PRO A 62 -16.20 -6.27 8.52
C PRO A 62 -14.79 -6.89 8.52
N VAL A 63 -14.63 -8.06 9.16
CA VAL A 63 -13.33 -8.73 9.32
C VAL A 63 -12.69 -9.06 7.97
N GLY A 64 -13.48 -9.44 6.95
CA GLY A 64 -12.97 -9.74 5.61
C GLY A 64 -12.27 -8.53 4.96
N TYR A 65 -12.89 -7.36 5.02
CA TYR A 65 -12.28 -6.11 4.54
C TYR A 65 -11.02 -5.76 5.33
N GLY A 66 -11.06 -5.91 6.66
CA GLY A 66 -9.90 -5.70 7.54
C GLY A 66 -8.72 -6.61 7.17
N LEU A 67 -8.96 -7.91 6.94
CA LEU A 67 -7.92 -8.86 6.55
C LEU A 67 -7.34 -8.55 5.17
N VAL A 68 -8.18 -8.22 4.18
CA VAL A 68 -7.72 -7.87 2.82
C VAL A 68 -6.86 -6.61 2.85
N THR A 69 -7.30 -5.58 3.57
CA THR A 69 -6.54 -4.34 3.70
C THR A 69 -5.20 -4.57 4.43
N LEU A 70 -5.19 -5.33 5.52
CA LEU A 70 -3.95 -5.69 6.22
C LEU A 70 -2.98 -6.47 5.32
N ALA A 71 -3.49 -7.42 4.53
CA ALA A 71 -2.68 -8.20 3.60
C ALA A 71 -2.03 -7.32 2.53
N ILE A 72 -2.79 -6.38 1.93
CA ILE A 72 -2.26 -5.45 0.92
C ILE A 72 -1.19 -4.55 1.54
N PHE A 73 -1.41 -4.05 2.75
CA PHE A 73 -0.43 -3.25 3.48
C PHE A 73 0.89 -4.01 3.69
N ALA A 74 0.81 -5.27 4.15
CA ALA A 74 1.99 -6.12 4.35
C ALA A 74 2.73 -6.41 3.04
N VAL A 75 2.00 -6.72 1.97
CA VAL A 75 2.57 -6.93 0.63
C VAL A 75 3.31 -5.68 0.15
N GLY A 76 2.77 -4.49 0.41
CA GLY A 76 3.43 -3.25 0.03
C GLY A 76 4.78 -3.03 0.72
N PHE A 77 4.91 -3.28 2.02
CA PHE A 77 6.22 -3.24 2.67
C PHE A 77 7.20 -4.26 2.08
N GLY A 78 6.71 -5.46 1.75
CA GLY A 78 7.51 -6.45 1.03
C GLY A 78 8.03 -5.92 -0.31
N LEU A 79 7.17 -5.26 -1.09
CA LEU A 79 7.54 -4.64 -2.37
C LEU A 79 8.52 -3.49 -2.20
N VAL A 80 8.37 -2.64 -1.17
CA VAL A 80 9.36 -1.59 -0.84
C VAL A 80 10.72 -2.22 -0.53
N ALA A 81 10.77 -3.25 0.32
CA ALA A 81 12.00 -3.94 0.67
C ALA A 81 12.67 -4.61 -0.55
N VAL A 82 11.88 -5.23 -1.43
CA VAL A 82 12.37 -5.80 -2.70
C VAL A 82 12.92 -4.70 -3.62
N GLY A 83 12.19 -3.60 -3.80
CA GLY A 83 12.62 -2.44 -4.58
C GLY A 83 13.96 -1.91 -4.10
N GLN A 84 14.13 -1.79 -2.78
CA GLN A 84 15.37 -1.31 -2.18
C GLN A 84 16.54 -2.28 -2.35
N ARG A 85 16.30 -3.59 -2.22
CA ARG A 85 17.31 -4.61 -2.49
C ARG A 85 17.78 -4.59 -3.94
N VAL A 86 16.87 -4.35 -4.88
CA VAL A 86 17.20 -4.21 -6.31
C VAL A 86 17.95 -2.90 -6.57
N GLY A 87 17.48 -1.78 -6.02
CA GLY A 87 18.09 -0.46 -6.17
C GLY A 87 19.51 -0.38 -5.59
N SER A 88 19.72 -0.93 -4.39
CA SER A 88 21.04 -0.97 -3.74
C SER A 88 22.04 -1.80 -4.54
N ARG A 89 21.65 -3.00 -5.00
CA ARG A 89 22.47 -3.86 -5.86
C ARG A 89 22.88 -3.18 -7.16
N ARG A 90 21.99 -2.39 -7.78
CA ARG A 90 22.32 -1.63 -9.00
C ARG A 90 23.28 -0.49 -8.70
N ARG A 91 23.07 0.24 -7.61
CA ARG A 91 23.92 1.39 -7.23
C ARG A 91 25.32 0.96 -6.79
N SER A 92 25.48 -0.22 -6.19
CA SER A 92 26.79 -0.82 -5.89
C SER A 92 27.54 -1.34 -7.12
N LYS A 93 26.84 -1.55 -8.25
CA LYS A 93 27.44 -1.96 -9.53
C LYS A 93 27.75 -0.80 -10.46
N ALA A 94 27.31 0.43 -10.15
CA ALA A 94 27.69 1.61 -10.91
C ALA A 94 29.19 1.85 -10.70
N PRO A 95 30.03 1.74 -11.74
CA PRO A 95 31.45 2.02 -11.62
C PRO A 95 31.64 3.46 -11.16
N ALA A 96 32.55 3.68 -10.21
CA ALA A 96 33.13 4.99 -9.99
C ALA A 96 33.89 5.33 -11.27
N HIS A 97 33.26 6.05 -12.20
CA HIS A 97 34.04 6.78 -13.19
C HIS A 97 34.79 7.88 -12.45
N ALA A 98 36.12 7.79 -12.58
CA ALA A 98 37.18 8.56 -11.96
C ALA A 98 37.08 10.07 -12.21
#